data_AF-A0A976E7E7-F1
#
_entry.id   AF-A0A976E7E7-F1
#
_cell.length_a   1.000
_cell.length_b   1.000
_cell.length_c   1.000
_cell.angle_alpha   90.00
_cell.angle_beta   90.00
_cell.angle_gamma   90.00
#
_symmetry.space_group_name_H-M   'P 1'
#
loop_
_entity.id
_entity.type
_entity.pdbx_description
1 polymer ?
#
loop_
_entity_poly.entity_id
_entity_poly.type
_entity_poly.pdbx_seq_one_letter_code
_entity_poly.pdbx_strand_id
1 'polypeptide(L)'
;RSVFQIVQSYSCRLVATKIDTILNILNSPTSSKGYAKKSFDLLTELFESKTTTQALMPFIASHRASALSLVGGETKKLGLVGQAFTLFEQAVNDYAQISYLPEFLRGSVAENLPFFFFSKRKFAKLDMQSIVDKQNKTHDFASPKIMSFVYWAWANQHQSKKYREQAIEYLDKSISIDPNYLGGRKRAEELKKKLLK
;
A
#
# COMPACT_ATOMS: atom_id res chain seq x y z
N ARG A 1 -17.72 5.29 -11.46
CA ARG A 1 -16.68 5.71 -10.50
C ARG A 1 -15.36 5.77 -11.25
N SER A 2 -14.72 6.93 -11.35
CA SER A 2 -13.48 7.08 -12.11
C SER A 2 -12.35 6.31 -11.42
N VAL A 3 -11.41 5.77 -12.20
CA VAL A 3 -10.14 5.17 -11.72
C VAL A 3 -9.43 6.08 -10.70
N PHE A 4 -9.68 7.38 -10.77
CA PHE A 4 -9.22 8.43 -9.87
C PHE A 4 -9.78 8.36 -8.44
N GLN A 5 -11.05 8.00 -8.22
CA GLN A 5 -11.61 7.86 -6.86
C GLN A 5 -11.07 6.61 -6.13
N ILE A 6 -10.57 5.64 -6.90
CA ILE A 6 -10.00 4.39 -6.38
C ILE A 6 -8.55 4.62 -5.94
N VAL A 7 -7.73 5.30 -6.73
CA VAL A 7 -6.35 5.65 -6.30
C VAL A 7 -6.35 6.60 -5.09
N GLN A 8 -7.28 7.56 -5.05
CA GLN A 8 -7.37 8.56 -3.97
C GLN A 8 -7.91 8.00 -2.64
N SER A 9 -8.70 6.91 -2.65
CA SER A 9 -9.25 6.34 -1.39
C SER A 9 -8.36 5.28 -0.75
N TYR A 10 -7.41 4.68 -1.48
CA TYR A 10 -6.57 3.58 -0.98
C TYR A 10 -5.20 4.05 -0.51
N SER A 11 -4.56 4.98 -1.25
CA SER A 11 -3.30 5.57 -0.80
C SER A 11 -3.50 6.55 0.37
N CYS A 12 -4.64 7.25 0.48
CA CYS A 12 -4.85 8.22 1.57
C CYS A 12 -5.42 7.62 2.88
N ARG A 13 -6.16 6.50 2.88
CA ARG A 13 -6.79 6.00 4.12
C ARG A 13 -5.88 5.17 5.03
N LEU A 14 -4.88 4.48 4.48
CA LEU A 14 -3.88 3.75 5.29
C LEU A 14 -2.73 4.65 5.73
N VAL A 15 -2.43 5.67 4.93
CA VAL A 15 -1.55 6.82 5.25
C VAL A 15 -2.09 7.58 6.48
N ALA A 16 -3.41 7.72 6.64
CA ALA A 16 -4.02 8.56 7.68
C ALA A 16 -4.12 7.98 9.12
N THR A 17 -3.30 7.01 9.54
CA THR A 17 -3.40 6.50 10.95
C THR A 17 -2.09 6.20 11.67
N LYS A 18 -0.94 6.35 11.01
CA LYS A 18 0.36 6.47 11.68
C LYS A 18 1.25 7.53 11.04
N ILE A 19 0.62 8.37 10.23
CA ILE A 19 1.09 9.68 9.84
C ILE A 19 0.29 10.70 10.66
N ASP A 20 -0.39 10.36 11.76
CA ASP A 20 -1.00 11.41 12.60
C ASP A 20 0.08 12.30 13.25
N THR A 21 1.28 11.77 13.49
CA THR A 21 2.41 12.57 13.98
C THR A 21 3.08 13.44 12.89
N ILE A 22 3.01 13.04 11.61
CA ILE A 22 3.57 13.81 10.47
C ILE A 22 2.49 14.70 9.82
N LEU A 23 1.21 14.29 9.86
CA LEU A 23 0.04 15.03 9.38
C LEU A 23 -0.51 16.01 10.42
N ASN A 24 -0.18 15.88 11.72
CA ASN A 24 -0.47 16.95 12.69
C ASN A 24 0.29 18.25 12.38
N ILE A 25 1.33 18.20 11.53
CA ILE A 25 1.98 19.39 10.93
C ILE A 25 1.20 19.89 9.68
N LEU A 26 0.27 19.10 9.12
CA LEU A 26 -0.35 19.28 7.79
C LEU A 26 -1.89 19.38 7.79
N ASN A 27 -2.50 19.92 8.84
CA ASN A 27 -3.96 20.00 9.00
C ASN A 27 -4.75 20.62 7.80
N SER A 28 -5.89 19.99 7.47
CA SER A 28 -7.13 20.51 6.82
C SER A 28 -7.45 20.19 5.32
N PRO A 29 -8.69 20.36 4.80
CA PRO A 29 -9.48 19.28 4.19
C PRO A 29 -9.71 19.41 2.66
N THR A 30 -9.97 18.26 2.02
CA THR A 30 -10.76 17.96 0.79
C THR A 30 -10.71 18.82 -0.49
N SER A 31 -9.82 19.80 -0.65
CA SER A 31 -9.54 20.48 -1.94
C SER A 31 -8.16 20.10 -2.52
N SER A 32 -7.76 18.84 -2.33
CA SER A 32 -6.37 18.36 -2.23
C SER A 32 -5.51 18.33 -3.50
N LYS A 33 -5.63 19.27 -4.44
CA LYS A 33 -4.75 19.33 -5.62
C LYS A 33 -3.37 19.86 -5.20
N GLY A 34 -2.30 19.12 -5.52
CA GLY A 34 -0.92 19.56 -5.26
C GLY A 34 -0.31 19.12 -3.93
N TYR A 35 -1.07 18.48 -3.03
CA TYR A 35 -0.52 17.93 -1.78
C TYR A 35 0.42 16.75 -2.02
N ALA A 36 0.13 15.92 -3.03
CA ALA A 36 1.03 14.85 -3.42
C ALA A 36 2.41 15.38 -3.82
N LYS A 37 2.45 16.51 -4.54
CA LYS A 37 3.70 17.19 -4.93
C LYS A 37 4.43 17.70 -3.69
N LYS A 38 3.75 18.45 -2.81
CA LYS A 38 4.34 18.95 -1.56
C LYS A 38 4.92 17.81 -0.71
N SER A 39 4.19 16.71 -0.57
CA SER A 39 4.65 15.53 0.17
C SER A 39 5.87 14.90 -0.49
N PHE A 40 5.88 14.77 -1.81
CA PHE A 40 7.02 14.25 -2.55
C PHE A 40 8.26 15.13 -2.40
N ASP A 41 8.11 16.45 -2.51
CA ASP A 41 9.20 17.40 -2.40
C ASP A 41 9.81 17.35 -0.97
N LEU A 42 8.97 17.40 0.07
CA LEU A 42 9.40 17.29 1.48
C LEU A 42 10.09 15.95 1.78
N LEU A 43 9.51 14.83 1.34
CA LEU A 43 10.10 13.51 1.56
C LEU A 43 11.39 13.31 0.76
N THR A 44 11.56 14.03 -0.34
CA THR A 44 12.81 14.04 -1.11
C THR A 44 13.90 14.77 -0.33
N GLU A 45 13.59 15.96 0.21
CA GLU A 45 14.51 16.71 1.06
C GLU A 45 14.95 15.89 2.28
N LEU A 46 13.99 15.25 2.97
CA LEU A 46 14.31 14.36 4.10
C LEU A 46 15.15 13.15 3.66
N PHE A 47 14.89 12.57 2.49
CA PHE A 47 15.66 11.44 1.98
C PHE A 47 17.11 11.82 1.65
N GLU A 48 17.34 13.04 1.16
CA GLU A 48 18.66 13.55 0.75
C GLU A 48 19.45 14.17 1.90
N SER A 49 18.78 14.49 3.01
CA SER A 49 19.42 15.05 4.20
C SER A 49 20.34 14.05 4.90
N LYS A 50 21.58 14.47 5.14
CA LYS A 50 22.58 13.69 5.93
C LYS A 50 22.20 13.53 7.40
N THR A 51 21.26 14.34 7.90
CA THR A 51 20.84 14.32 9.31
C THR A 51 19.64 13.40 9.54
N THR A 52 19.04 12.86 8.48
CA THR A 52 17.89 11.96 8.59
C THR A 52 18.28 10.64 9.24
N THR A 53 17.53 10.26 10.26
CA THR A 53 17.77 9.01 11.00
C THR A 53 17.47 7.81 10.10
N GLN A 54 18.41 6.86 10.04
CA GLN A 54 18.30 5.65 9.20
C GLN A 54 17.04 4.82 9.50
N ALA A 55 16.59 4.79 10.76
CA ALA A 55 15.36 4.11 11.17
C ALA A 55 14.08 4.65 10.47
N LEU A 56 14.10 5.90 9.98
CA LEU A 56 12.98 6.51 9.26
C LEU A 56 13.01 6.24 7.76
N MET A 57 14.12 5.75 7.22
CA MET A 57 14.31 5.60 5.77
C MET A 57 13.30 4.67 5.09
N PRO A 58 12.90 3.52 5.68
CA PRO A 58 11.84 2.71 5.10
C PRO A 58 10.52 3.48 4.93
N PHE A 59 10.20 4.37 5.87
CA PHE A 59 9.01 5.21 5.83
C PHE A 59 9.15 6.30 4.79
N ILE A 60 10.26 7.04 4.80
CA ILE A 60 10.51 8.16 3.89
C ILE A 60 10.53 7.67 2.45
N ALA A 61 11.34 6.64 2.14
CA ALA A 61 11.49 6.11 0.79
C ALA A 61 10.16 5.60 0.21
N SER A 62 9.41 4.83 1.00
CA SER A 62 8.14 4.23 0.55
C SER A 62 7.06 5.28 0.34
N HIS A 63 6.93 6.25 1.25
CA HIS A 63 5.96 7.34 1.11
C HIS A 63 6.36 8.31 0.00
N ARG A 64 7.65 8.56 -0.22
CA ARG A 64 8.16 9.36 -1.35
C ARG A 64 7.72 8.76 -2.67
N ALA A 65 7.93 7.46 -2.86
CA ALA A 65 7.49 6.74 -4.05
C ALA A 65 5.95 6.79 -4.22
N SER A 66 5.20 6.58 -3.14
CA SER A 66 3.74 6.68 -3.15
C SER A 66 3.25 8.08 -3.52
N ALA A 67 3.86 9.13 -2.96
CA ALA A 67 3.55 10.52 -3.26
C ALA A 67 3.78 10.83 -4.75
N LEU A 68 4.89 10.37 -5.33
CA LEU A 68 5.16 10.55 -6.76
C LEU A 68 4.11 9.85 -7.64
N SER A 69 3.65 8.65 -7.23
CA SER A 69 2.58 7.93 -7.94
C SER A 69 1.28 8.74 -7.96
N LEU A 70 0.96 9.40 -6.85
CA LEU A 70 -0.20 10.28 -6.73
C LEU A 70 -0.04 11.55 -7.58
N VAL A 71 1.15 12.16 -7.62
CA VAL A 71 1.43 13.28 -8.54
C VAL A 71 1.20 12.86 -9.99
N GLY A 72 1.67 11.67 -10.38
CA GLY A 72 1.42 11.11 -11.71
C GLY A 72 -0.07 10.94 -12.01
N GLY A 73 -0.84 10.45 -11.02
CA GLY A 73 -2.30 10.38 -11.07
C GLY A 73 -2.93 11.76 -11.28
N GLU A 74 -2.74 12.67 -10.32
CA GLU A 74 -3.30 14.04 -10.31
C GLU A 74 -3.01 14.82 -11.61
N THR A 75 -1.80 14.67 -12.14
CA THR A 75 -1.35 15.39 -13.35
C THR A 75 -1.57 14.63 -14.64
N LYS A 76 -2.08 13.39 -14.58
CA LYS A 76 -2.23 12.46 -15.72
C LYS A 76 -0.90 12.16 -16.44
N LYS A 77 0.24 12.37 -15.78
CA LYS A 77 1.57 12.11 -16.33
C LYS A 77 2.01 10.68 -16.02
N LEU A 78 1.72 9.75 -16.93
CA LEU A 78 2.05 8.33 -16.77
C LEU A 78 3.55 8.07 -16.55
N GLY A 79 4.42 8.92 -17.10
CA GLY A 79 5.87 8.85 -16.86
C GLY A 79 6.25 8.97 -15.38
N LEU A 80 5.52 9.79 -14.59
CA LEU A 80 5.73 9.92 -13.16
C LEU A 80 5.30 8.66 -12.39
N VAL A 81 4.27 7.96 -12.86
CA VAL A 81 3.93 6.63 -12.32
C VAL A 81 5.05 5.64 -12.62
N GLY A 82 5.66 5.71 -13.80
CA GLY A 82 6.88 4.96 -14.13
C GLY A 82 8.01 5.18 -13.11
N GLN A 83 8.37 6.45 -12.88
CA GLN A 83 9.41 6.85 -11.94
C GLN A 83 9.08 6.46 -10.49
N ALA A 84 7.81 6.55 -10.08
CA ALA A 84 7.37 6.11 -8.76
C ALA A 84 7.67 4.62 -8.53
N PHE A 85 7.51 3.78 -9.56
CA PHE A 85 7.85 2.36 -9.44
C PHE A 85 9.36 2.09 -9.38
N THR A 86 10.19 2.93 -10.01
CA THR A 86 11.64 2.90 -9.80
C THR A 86 11.99 3.23 -8.34
N LEU A 87 11.37 4.26 -7.76
CA LEU A 87 11.57 4.60 -6.35
C LEU A 87 11.06 3.51 -5.41
N PHE A 88 9.92 2.88 -5.73
CA PHE A 88 9.42 1.75 -4.95
C PHE A 88 10.37 0.55 -5.03
N GLU A 89 10.93 0.25 -6.20
CA GLU A 89 11.87 -0.86 -6.36
C GLU A 89 13.13 -0.64 -5.53
N GLN A 90 13.67 0.59 -5.53
CA GLN A 90 14.77 0.96 -4.63
C GLN A 90 14.38 0.77 -3.16
N ALA A 91 13.23 1.30 -2.73
CA ALA A 91 12.79 1.17 -1.35
C ALA A 91 12.58 -0.30 -0.93
N VAL A 92 12.11 -1.15 -1.84
CA VAL A 92 11.95 -2.59 -1.58
C VAL A 92 13.31 -3.27 -1.44
N ASN A 93 14.25 -3.00 -2.35
CA ASN A 93 15.58 -3.59 -2.30
C ASN A 93 16.31 -3.23 -1.01
N ASP A 94 16.19 -1.97 -0.58
CA ASP A 94 16.94 -1.45 0.56
C ASP A 94 16.28 -1.82 1.91
N TYR A 95 14.94 -1.85 1.98
CA TYR A 95 14.23 -1.86 3.27
C TYR A 95 13.21 -2.98 3.47
N ALA A 96 12.86 -3.78 2.44
CA ALA A 96 11.78 -4.76 2.59
C ALA A 96 12.10 -5.94 3.53
N GLN A 97 13.37 -6.14 3.90
CA GLN A 97 13.75 -7.15 4.89
C GLN A 97 13.43 -6.73 6.32
N ILE A 98 13.43 -5.41 6.59
CA ILE A 98 13.26 -4.84 7.93
C ILE A 98 11.95 -4.06 8.09
N SER A 99 11.20 -3.85 7.00
CA SER A 99 9.93 -3.14 7.02
C SER A 99 8.98 -3.70 5.97
N TYR A 100 7.72 -3.92 6.35
CA TYR A 100 6.65 -4.31 5.42
C TYR A 100 6.29 -3.21 4.42
N LEU A 101 6.60 -1.96 4.75
CA LEU A 101 6.01 -0.78 4.13
C LEU A 101 6.36 -0.58 2.64
N PRO A 102 7.59 -0.81 2.17
CA PRO A 102 7.93 -0.65 0.75
C PRO A 102 7.11 -1.56 -0.15
N GLU A 103 7.02 -2.85 0.19
CA GLU A 103 6.21 -3.84 -0.52
C GLU A 103 4.73 -3.51 -0.39
N PHE A 104 4.29 -3.14 0.80
CA PHE A 104 2.88 -2.84 1.05
C PHE A 104 2.39 -1.68 0.19
N LEU A 105 3.14 -0.58 0.11
CA LEU A 105 2.75 0.57 -0.70
C LEU A 105 2.91 0.30 -2.20
N ARG A 106 3.98 -0.37 -2.64
CA ARG A 106 4.14 -0.75 -4.05
C ARG A 106 3.00 -1.66 -4.52
N GLY A 107 2.68 -2.70 -3.77
CA GLY A 107 1.58 -3.62 -4.05
C GLY A 107 0.23 -2.92 -4.04
N SER A 108 -0.01 -2.04 -3.07
CA SER A 108 -1.25 -1.26 -2.97
C SER A 108 -1.43 -0.31 -4.16
N VAL A 109 -0.38 0.38 -4.60
CA VAL A 109 -0.44 1.23 -5.79
C VAL A 109 -0.67 0.36 -7.04
N ALA A 110 0.05 -0.76 -7.16
CA ALA A 110 -0.05 -1.68 -8.30
C ALA A 110 -1.46 -2.28 -8.47
N GLU A 111 -2.16 -2.60 -7.38
CA GLU A 111 -3.53 -3.12 -7.42
C GLU A 111 -4.49 -2.14 -8.13
N ASN A 112 -4.25 -0.84 -7.97
CA ASN A 112 -5.14 0.22 -8.44
C ASN A 112 -4.76 0.77 -9.84
N LEU A 113 -3.72 0.21 -10.47
CA LEU A 113 -3.32 0.64 -11.81
C LEU A 113 -4.28 0.14 -12.90
N PRO A 114 -4.47 0.91 -13.99
CA PRO A 114 -5.18 0.46 -15.18
C PRO A 114 -4.59 -0.82 -15.78
N PHE A 115 -5.43 -1.63 -16.44
CA PHE A 115 -5.03 -2.96 -16.94
C PHE A 115 -3.82 -2.94 -17.88
N PHE A 116 -3.63 -1.86 -18.66
CA PHE A 116 -2.52 -1.71 -19.60
C PHE A 116 -1.15 -1.49 -18.91
N PHE A 117 -1.11 -1.30 -17.59
CA PHE A 117 0.11 -1.33 -16.77
C PHE A 117 0.47 -2.76 -16.30
N PHE A 118 0.26 -3.77 -17.13
CA PHE A 118 0.40 -5.18 -16.76
C PHE A 118 1.76 -5.52 -16.09
N SER A 119 2.86 -4.92 -16.57
CA SER A 119 4.21 -5.15 -16.03
C SER A 119 4.38 -4.68 -14.58
N LYS A 120 3.57 -3.71 -14.14
CA LYS A 120 3.57 -3.17 -12.76
C LYS A 120 2.47 -3.80 -11.90
N ARG A 121 1.32 -4.14 -12.50
CA ARG A 121 0.21 -4.79 -11.78
C ARG A 121 0.62 -6.12 -11.12
N LYS A 122 1.64 -6.81 -11.65
CA LYS A 122 2.19 -8.03 -11.03
C LYS A 122 2.63 -7.82 -9.57
N PHE A 123 3.06 -6.61 -9.20
CA PHE A 123 3.52 -6.32 -7.84
C PHE A 123 2.40 -6.43 -6.80
N ALA A 124 1.13 -6.21 -7.17
CA ALA A 124 0.00 -6.40 -6.26
C ALA A 124 -0.07 -7.84 -5.72
N LYS A 125 0.30 -8.82 -6.54
CA LYS A 125 0.38 -10.23 -6.14
C LYS A 125 1.69 -10.56 -5.43
N LEU A 126 2.82 -10.14 -6.01
CA LEU A 126 4.15 -10.47 -5.48
C LEU A 126 4.36 -9.91 -4.07
N ASP A 127 4.00 -8.65 -3.87
CA ASP A 127 4.30 -7.94 -2.63
C ASP A 127 3.42 -8.41 -1.47
N MET A 128 2.13 -8.67 -1.73
CA MET A 128 1.24 -9.22 -0.71
C MET A 128 1.67 -10.62 -0.29
N GLN A 129 2.12 -11.46 -1.23
CA GLN A 129 2.68 -12.78 -0.89
C GLN A 129 3.97 -12.64 -0.06
N SER A 130 4.90 -11.78 -0.48
CA SER A 130 6.16 -11.55 0.23
C SER A 130 5.94 -11.12 1.69
N ILE A 131 4.99 -10.21 1.93
CA ILE A 131 4.64 -9.77 3.29
C ILE A 131 4.06 -10.94 4.11
N VAL A 132 3.18 -11.76 3.54
CA VAL A 132 2.64 -12.95 4.21
C VAL A 132 3.77 -13.92 4.57
N ASP A 133 4.71 -14.17 3.66
CA ASP A 133 5.83 -15.07 3.88
C ASP A 133 6.75 -14.57 5.00
N LYS A 134 6.99 -13.26 5.07
CA LYS A 134 7.78 -12.63 6.15
C LYS A 134 7.04 -12.64 7.47
N GLN A 135 5.73 -12.36 7.49
CA GLN A 135 4.90 -12.45 8.67
C GLN A 135 4.88 -13.86 9.27
N ASN A 136 4.84 -14.89 8.41
CA ASN A 136 4.87 -16.28 8.85
C ASN A 136 6.21 -16.66 9.50
N LYS A 137 7.31 -16.04 9.08
CA LYS A 137 8.64 -16.21 9.70
C LYS A 137 8.83 -15.37 10.96
N THR A 138 8.25 -14.17 10.98
CA THR A 138 8.44 -13.14 12.01
C THR A 138 7.08 -12.54 12.33
N HIS A 139 6.44 -13.01 13.41
CA HIS A 139 5.03 -12.72 13.72
C HIS A 139 4.75 -11.25 14.09
N ASP A 140 5.77 -10.43 14.27
CA ASP A 140 5.69 -8.98 14.52
C ASP A 140 6.14 -8.13 13.32
N PHE A 141 6.40 -8.74 12.15
CA PHE A 141 6.86 -8.05 10.94
C PHE A 141 5.90 -6.92 10.50
N ALA A 142 4.60 -7.17 10.56
CA ALA A 142 3.57 -6.17 10.29
C ALA A 142 2.47 -6.18 11.36
N SER A 143 1.91 -5.00 11.64
CA SER A 143 0.81 -4.88 12.61
C SER A 143 -0.44 -5.65 12.17
N PRO A 144 -1.33 -6.07 13.11
CA PRO A 144 -2.59 -6.75 12.78
C PRO A 144 -3.45 -5.99 11.76
N LYS A 145 -3.49 -4.65 11.88
CA LYS A 145 -4.18 -3.77 10.94
C LYS A 145 -3.69 -3.94 9.50
N ILE A 146 -2.37 -3.95 9.32
CA ILE A 146 -1.73 -4.10 8.01
C ILE A 146 -1.96 -5.52 7.49
N MET A 147 -1.75 -6.53 8.34
CA MET A 147 -1.96 -7.91 7.94
C MET A 147 -3.40 -8.20 7.56
N SER A 148 -4.38 -7.57 8.20
CA SER A 148 -5.78 -7.70 7.81
C SER A 148 -6.00 -7.23 6.38
N PHE A 149 -5.42 -6.08 6.00
CA PHE A 149 -5.47 -5.63 4.61
C PHE A 149 -4.72 -6.57 3.68
N VAL A 150 -3.50 -7.01 4.04
CA VAL A 150 -2.66 -7.86 3.20
C VAL A 150 -3.35 -9.18 2.88
N TYR A 151 -3.96 -9.84 3.87
CA TYR A 151 -4.70 -11.08 3.65
C TYR A 151 -5.89 -10.89 2.72
N TRP A 152 -6.66 -9.81 2.91
CA TRP A 152 -7.75 -9.47 2.00
C TRP A 152 -7.24 -9.20 0.57
N ALA A 153 -6.21 -8.37 0.43
CA ALA A 153 -5.64 -8.00 -0.86
C ALA A 153 -5.10 -9.23 -1.59
N TRP A 154 -4.41 -10.12 -0.88
CA TRP A 154 -3.95 -11.39 -1.41
C TRP A 154 -5.12 -12.21 -1.96
N ALA A 155 -6.18 -12.41 -1.16
CA ALA A 155 -7.36 -13.16 -1.58
C ALA A 155 -8.08 -12.50 -2.77
N ASN A 156 -8.12 -11.16 -2.83
CA ASN A 156 -8.69 -10.40 -3.93
C ASN A 156 -7.97 -10.68 -5.26
N GLN A 157 -6.64 -10.86 -5.23
CA GLN A 157 -5.84 -11.22 -6.41
C GLN A 157 -5.92 -12.73 -6.77
N HIS A 158 -6.49 -13.58 -5.90
CA HIS A 158 -6.49 -15.04 -6.02
C HIS A 158 -7.90 -15.66 -5.97
N GLN A 159 -8.86 -15.07 -6.68
CA GLN A 159 -10.26 -15.53 -6.69
C GLN A 159 -10.54 -16.77 -7.57
N SER A 160 -9.54 -17.31 -8.28
CA SER A 160 -9.74 -18.46 -9.17
C SER A 160 -9.96 -19.76 -8.39
N LYS A 161 -10.58 -20.77 -9.03
CA LYS A 161 -10.86 -22.08 -8.40
C LYS A 161 -9.61 -22.69 -7.75
N LYS A 162 -8.44 -22.54 -8.40
CA LYS A 162 -7.15 -23.05 -7.91
C LYS A 162 -6.79 -22.56 -6.50
N TYR A 163 -7.15 -21.32 -6.15
CA TYR A 163 -6.74 -20.70 -4.88
C TYR A 163 -7.93 -20.44 -3.95
N ARG A 164 -9.13 -20.93 -4.27
CA ARG A 164 -10.36 -20.55 -3.56
C ARG A 164 -10.32 -20.91 -2.08
N GLU A 165 -9.83 -22.10 -1.73
CA GLU A 165 -9.69 -22.54 -0.33
C GLU A 165 -8.74 -21.62 0.45
N GLN A 166 -7.53 -21.40 -0.07
CA GLN A 166 -6.54 -20.52 0.55
C GLN A 166 -7.03 -19.06 0.63
N ALA A 167 -7.75 -18.58 -0.39
CA ALA A 167 -8.34 -17.26 -0.38
C ALA A 167 -9.38 -17.13 0.73
N ILE A 168 -10.25 -18.14 0.93
CA ILE A 168 -11.21 -18.17 2.04
C ILE A 168 -10.50 -18.18 3.40
N GLU A 169 -9.44 -18.99 3.54
CA GLU A 169 -8.63 -19.03 4.77
C GLU A 169 -8.03 -17.65 5.10
N TYR A 170 -7.46 -16.97 4.11
CA TYR A 170 -6.89 -15.63 4.33
C TYR A 170 -7.97 -14.59 4.62
N LEU A 171 -9.17 -14.71 4.02
CA LEU A 171 -10.29 -13.84 4.38
C LEU A 171 -10.71 -14.04 5.85
N ASP A 172 -10.68 -15.27 6.35
CA ASP A 172 -10.93 -15.55 7.77
C ASP A 172 -9.85 -15.01 8.70
N LYS A 173 -8.58 -15.11 8.30
CA LYS A 173 -7.48 -14.43 9.01
C LYS A 173 -7.68 -12.90 9.02
N SER A 174 -8.04 -12.32 7.89
CA SER A 174 -8.29 -10.87 7.77
C SER A 174 -9.41 -10.39 8.70
N ILE A 175 -10.49 -11.16 8.82
CA ILE A 175 -11.65 -10.86 9.67
C ILE A 175 -11.31 -11.01 11.15
N SER A 176 -10.63 -12.09 11.53
CA SER A 176 -10.33 -12.40 12.93
C SER A 176 -9.35 -11.41 13.58
N ILE A 177 -8.33 -10.95 12.84
CA ILE A 177 -7.28 -10.07 13.38
C ILE A 177 -7.65 -8.58 13.37
N ASP A 178 -8.81 -8.21 12.81
CA ASP A 178 -9.30 -6.83 12.70
C ASP A 178 -10.71 -6.69 13.29
N PRO A 179 -10.88 -6.90 14.61
CA PRO A 179 -12.19 -6.88 15.26
C PRO A 179 -12.90 -5.51 15.13
N ASN A 180 -12.13 -4.43 15.00
CA ASN A 180 -12.61 -3.05 15.00
C ASN A 180 -12.70 -2.42 13.59
N TYR A 181 -12.59 -3.22 12.52
CA TYR A 181 -12.73 -2.74 11.13
C TYR A 181 -11.76 -1.61 10.74
N LEU A 182 -10.56 -1.61 11.30
CA LEU A 182 -9.53 -0.61 11.02
C LEU A 182 -8.68 -0.96 9.79
N GLY A 183 -8.65 -2.22 9.39
CA GLY A 183 -7.84 -2.75 8.29
C GLY A 183 -8.69 -3.23 7.12
N GLY A 184 -8.61 -4.53 6.82
CA GLY A 184 -9.21 -5.18 5.66
C GLY A 184 -10.57 -5.82 5.91
N ARG A 185 -11.03 -5.92 7.17
CA ARG A 185 -12.16 -6.78 7.54
C ARG A 185 -13.42 -6.58 6.71
N LYS A 186 -13.88 -5.33 6.56
CA LYS A 186 -15.12 -5.05 5.80
C LYS A 186 -15.06 -5.63 4.39
N ARG A 187 -13.93 -5.45 3.70
CA ARG A 187 -13.74 -5.96 2.34
C ARG A 187 -13.54 -7.46 2.32
N ALA A 188 -12.95 -8.03 3.38
CA ALA A 188 -12.82 -9.46 3.54
C ALA A 188 -14.18 -10.15 3.67
N GLU A 189 -15.08 -9.62 4.50
CA GLU A 189 -16.46 -10.13 4.65
C GLU A 189 -17.22 -10.05 3.31
N GLU A 190 -17.13 -8.92 2.61
CA GLU A 190 -17.76 -8.72 1.29
C GLU A 190 -17.24 -9.72 0.25
N LEU A 191 -15.91 -9.90 0.17
CA LEU A 191 -15.30 -10.84 -0.78
C LEU A 191 -15.58 -12.30 -0.42
N LYS A 192 -15.53 -12.66 0.87
CA LYS A 192 -15.85 -14.02 1.35
C LYS A 192 -17.27 -14.38 0.96
N LYS A 193 -18.24 -13.48 1.17
CA LYS A 193 -19.64 -13.69 0.75
C LYS A 193 -19.77 -13.93 -0.76
N LYS A 194 -18.97 -13.27 -1.59
CA LYS A 194 -18.93 -13.50 -3.04
C LYS A 194 -18.31 -14.86 -3.39
N LEU A 195 -17.28 -15.29 -2.67
CA LEU A 195 -16.59 -16.57 -2.86
C LEU A 195 -17.28 -17.77 -2.20
N LEU A 196 -18.40 -17.59 -1.50
CA LEU A 196 -19.21 -18.70 -0.98
C LEU A 196 -20.52 -18.90 -1.75
N LYS A 197 -20.84 -17.95 -2.64
CA LYS A 197 -21.86 -18.13 -3.68
C LYS A 197 -21.30 -18.94 -4.83
#